data_AF-A0A2Z6Q9E0-F1
#
_entry.id   AF-A0A2Z6Q9E0-F1
#
_cell.length_a   1.000
_cell.length_b   1.000
_cell.length_c   1.000
_cell.angle_alpha   90.00
_cell.angle_beta   90.00
_cell.angle_gamma   90.00
#
_symmetry.space_group_name_H-M   'P 1'
#
loop_
_entity.id
_entity.type
_entity.pdbx_description
1 polymer ?
#
loop_
_entity_poly.entity_id
_entity_poly.type
_entity_poly.pdbx_seq_one_letter_code
_entity_poly.pdbx_strand_id
1 'polypeptide(L)'
;MELNIPVPKLKISDSISLSAKAWKAVTSETIRNCWSKTGILPISPSPSPSDEEQNDDDLNEIEEIQKLLDRYSNFISDELMSAEEFILIDDDDNYGGKKLQMKKL
;
A
#
# COMPACT_ATOMS: atom_id res chain seq x y z
N MET A 1 26.90 9.04 -29.33
CA MET A 1 27.50 9.28 -28.01
C MET A 1 26.75 8.42 -27.03
N GLU A 2 27.38 7.39 -26.48
CA GLU A 2 26.78 6.64 -25.38
C GLU A 2 26.96 7.44 -24.09
N LEU A 3 25.85 7.84 -23.46
CA LEU A 3 25.90 8.46 -22.14
C LEU A 3 26.14 7.33 -21.14
N ASN A 4 27.41 7.08 -20.83
CA ASN A 4 27.83 6.24 -19.70
C ASN A 4 27.47 6.96 -18.39
N ILE A 5 26.18 6.97 -18.05
CA ILE A 5 25.71 7.45 -16.75
C ILE A 5 25.98 6.30 -15.77
N PRO A 6 26.86 6.48 -14.77
CA PRO A 6 27.07 5.45 -13.76
C PRO A 6 25.75 5.20 -13.05
N VAL A 7 25.19 3.99 -13.17
CA VAL A 7 24.01 3.60 -12.39
C VAL A 7 24.47 3.52 -10.92
N PRO A 8 23.94 4.37 -10.02
CA PRO A 8 24.33 4.33 -8.63
C PRO A 8 23.98 2.95 -8.07
N LYS A 9 24.94 2.28 -7.44
CA LYS A 9 24.68 1.02 -6.73
C LYS A 9 23.80 1.31 -5.52
N LEU A 10 22.49 1.20 -5.69
CA LEU A 10 21.51 1.33 -4.62
C LEU A 10 21.61 0.11 -3.71
N LYS A 11 21.71 0.35 -2.40
CA LYS A 11 21.58 -0.69 -1.38
C LYS A 11 20.11 -0.85 -1.02
N ILE A 12 19.77 -2.02 -0.47
CA ILE A 12 18.43 -2.29 0.10
C ILE A 12 18.06 -1.22 1.15
N SER A 13 19.03 -0.79 1.96
CA SER A 13 18.85 0.29 2.95
C SER A 13 18.40 1.62 2.32
N ASP A 14 18.89 1.93 1.12
CA ASP A 14 18.55 3.17 0.42
C ASP A 14 17.09 3.11 -0.04
N SER A 15 16.65 1.95 -0.53
CA SER A 15 15.26 1.71 -0.95
C SER A 15 14.28 1.82 0.22
N ILE A 16 14.63 1.26 1.38
CA ILE A 16 13.84 1.38 2.61
C ILE A 16 13.75 2.84 3.05
N SER A 17 14.88 3.57 3.05
CA SER A 17 14.91 4.98 3.45
C SER A 17 14.07 5.86 2.50
N LEU A 18 14.16 5.62 1.20
CA LEU A 18 13.37 6.34 0.19
C LEU A 18 11.88 6.06 0.37
N SER A 19 11.50 4.80 0.59
CA SER A 19 10.09 4.42 0.82
C SER A 19 9.53 5.08 2.08
N ALA A 20 10.30 5.10 3.17
CA ALA A 20 9.89 5.77 4.41
C ALA A 20 9.73 7.29 4.22
N LYS A 21 10.64 7.94 3.48
CA LYS A 21 10.53 9.37 3.15
C LYS A 21 9.32 9.67 2.28
N ALA A 22 9.08 8.84 1.26
CA ALA A 22 7.94 8.96 0.37
C ALA A 22 6.64 8.82 1.15
N TRP A 23 6.53 7.79 2.00
CA TRP A 23 5.36 7.57 2.86
C TRP A 23 5.11 8.75 3.81
N LYS A 24 6.17 9.28 4.43
CA LYS A 24 6.05 10.46 5.30
C LYS A 24 5.56 11.72 4.56
N ALA A 25 5.80 11.82 3.26
CA ALA A 25 5.32 12.93 2.44
C ALA A 25 3.86 12.75 1.97
N VAL A 26 3.27 11.57 2.14
CA VAL A 26 1.86 11.32 1.81
C VAL A 26 0.98 12.11 2.78
N THR A 27 0.05 12.88 2.22
CA THR A 27 -0.97 13.63 2.98
C THR A 27 -2.30 12.89 2.97
N SER A 28 -3.17 13.17 3.94
CA SER A 28 -4.54 12.64 3.97
C SER A 28 -5.32 12.98 2.70
N GLU A 29 -5.09 14.18 2.13
CA GLU A 29 -5.65 14.57 0.84
C GLU A 29 -5.15 13.68 -0.31
N THR A 30 -3.86 13.32 -0.32
CA THR A 30 -3.31 12.41 -1.34
C THR A 30 -4.00 11.04 -1.26
N ILE A 31 -4.20 10.51 -0.05
CA ILE A 31 -4.90 9.23 0.18
C ILE A 31 -6.34 9.32 -0.30
N ARG A 32 -7.07 10.35 0.13
CA ARG A 32 -8.47 10.58 -0.27
C ARG A 32 -8.62 10.69 -1.78
N ASN A 33 -7.74 11.44 -2.44
CA ASN A 33 -7.77 11.60 -3.90
C ASN A 33 -7.49 10.28 -4.62
N CYS A 34 -6.57 9.45 -4.11
CA CYS A 34 -6.31 8.12 -4.66
C CYS A 34 -7.52 7.18 -4.51
N TRP A 35 -8.15 7.14 -3.34
CA TRP A 35 -9.34 6.31 -3.13
C TRP A 35 -10.54 6.78 -3.93
N SER A 36 -10.71 8.10 -4.11
CA SER A 36 -11.74 8.67 -4.99
C SER A 36 -11.50 8.27 -6.45
N LYS A 37 -10.27 8.41 -6.96
CA LYS A 37 -9.94 8.01 -8.35
C LYS A 37 -10.12 6.53 -8.64
N THR A 38 -9.87 5.68 -7.65
CA THR A 38 -10.03 4.22 -7.78
C THR A 38 -11.48 3.76 -7.55
N GLY A 39 -12.39 4.67 -7.18
CA GLY A 39 -13.78 4.35 -6.88
C GLY A 39 -13.98 3.56 -5.58
N ILE A 40 -12.95 3.48 -4.74
CA ILE A 40 -13.03 2.86 -3.40
C ILE A 40 -13.89 3.73 -2.49
N LEU A 41 -13.69 5.05 -2.54
CA LEU A 41 -14.60 5.97 -1.87
C LEU A 41 -15.84 6.20 -2.75
N PRO A 42 -17.06 6.13 -2.18
CA PRO A 42 -18.25 6.58 -2.89
C PRO A 42 -18.04 8.03 -3.32
N ILE A 43 -18.43 8.34 -4.56
CA ILE A 43 -18.43 9.71 -5.07
C ILE A 43 -19.50 10.47 -4.26
N SER A 44 -19.11 11.08 -3.15
CA SER A 44 -19.99 12.01 -2.47
C SER A 44 -20.24 13.19 -3.41
N PRO A 45 -21.49 13.64 -3.59
CA PRO A 45 -21.74 14.91 -4.23
C PRO A 45 -20.99 15.99 -3.43
N SER A 46 -20.09 16.69 -4.11
CA SER A 46 -19.24 17.79 -3.60
C SER A 46 -19.77 18.43 -2.31
N PRO A 47 -19.06 18.34 -1.17
CA PRO A 47 -19.42 19.15 -0.01
C PRO A 47 -19.17 20.61 -0.35
N SER A 48 -20.17 21.44 -0.11
CA SER A 48 -20.09 22.90 -0.06
C SER A 48 -19.00 23.36 0.92
N PRO A 49 -18.41 24.55 0.73
CA PRO A 49 -17.32 25.03 1.57
C PRO A 49 -17.87 25.38 2.96
N SER A 50 -17.63 24.52 3.93
CA SER A 50 -17.71 24.82 5.35
C SER A 50 -16.64 23.98 6.03
N ASP A 51 -15.41 24.46 5.91
CA ASP A 51 -14.43 24.23 6.96
C ASP A 51 -15.00 24.82 8.26
N GLU A 52 -14.69 24.18 9.39
CA GLU A 52 -15.13 24.46 10.77
C GLU A 52 -16.33 23.63 11.26
N GLU A 53 -16.05 22.43 11.77
CA GLU A 53 -16.22 22.13 13.22
C GLU A 53 -15.66 20.75 13.57
N GLN A 54 -15.08 20.69 14.75
CA GLN A 54 -14.25 19.61 15.26
C GLN A 54 -15.11 18.64 16.10
N ASN A 55 -14.89 17.33 15.91
CA ASN A 55 -15.22 16.23 16.83
C ASN A 55 -16.69 15.80 16.96
N ASP A 56 -17.12 14.87 16.09
CA ASP A 56 -18.06 13.77 16.41
C ASP A 56 -18.16 12.72 15.26
N ASP A 57 -17.54 13.01 14.11
CA ASP A 57 -17.57 12.16 12.90
C ASP A 57 -16.69 10.89 12.97
N ASP A 58 -15.71 10.81 13.87
CA ASP A 58 -14.76 9.68 13.94
C ASP A 58 -15.44 8.34 14.28
N LEU A 59 -16.48 8.34 15.12
CA LEU A 59 -17.21 7.12 15.46
C LEU A 59 -18.10 6.64 14.30
N ASN A 60 -18.65 7.57 13.51
CA ASN A 60 -19.45 7.25 12.34
C ASN A 60 -18.55 6.68 11.21
N GLU A 61 -17.36 7.24 11.02
CA GLU A 61 -16.40 6.74 10.04
C GLU A 61 -15.94 5.31 10.35
N ILE A 62 -15.63 5.00 11.62
CA ILE A 62 -15.25 3.65 12.05
C ILE A 62 -16.38 2.65 11.83
N GLU A 63 -17.63 3.02 12.14
CA GLU A 63 -18.79 2.16 11.94
C GLU A 63 -19.06 1.89 10.44
N GLU A 64 -18.91 2.89 9.58
CA GLU A 64 -19.03 2.74 8.14
C GLU A 64 -17.93 1.86 7.53
N ILE A 65 -16.69 2.02 7.98
CA ILE A 65 -15.57 1.16 7.59
C ILE A 65 -15.85 -0.29 7.99
N GLN A 66 -16.36 -0.53 9.20
CA GLN A 66 -16.67 -1.88 9.65
C GLN A 66 -17.78 -2.53 8.81
N LYS A 67 -18.84 -1.78 8.47
CA LYS A 67 -19.92 -2.24 7.57
C LYS A 67 -19.41 -2.58 6.17
N LEU A 68 -18.42 -1.83 5.66
CA LEU A 68 -17.79 -2.10 4.37
C LEU A 68 -16.94 -3.38 4.41
N LEU A 69 -16.16 -3.58 5.49
CA LEU A 69 -15.37 -4.80 5.70
C LEU A 69 -16.27 -6.03 5.84
N ASP A 70 -17.37 -5.93 6.59
CA ASP A 70 -18.33 -7.02 6.76
C ASP A 70 -19.02 -7.37 5.44
N ARG A 71 -19.29 -6.38 4.58
CA ARG A 71 -19.78 -6.62 3.21
C ARG A 71 -18.74 -7.35 2.36
N TYR A 72 -17.48 -6.93 2.41
CA TYR A 72 -16.39 -7.55 1.65
C TYR A 72 -16.04 -8.96 2.14
N SER A 73 -16.17 -9.24 3.44
CA SER A 73 -15.91 -10.59 3.98
C SER A 73 -16.86 -11.64 3.40
N ASN A 74 -18.10 -11.25 3.08
CA ASN A 74 -19.06 -12.08 2.36
C ASN A 74 -18.66 -12.36 0.89
N PHE A 75 -17.80 -11.54 0.28
CA PHE A 75 -17.21 -11.81 -1.04
C PHE A 75 -15.97 -12.69 -0.95
N ILE A 76 -15.26 -12.63 0.17
CA ILE A 76 -14.00 -13.32 0.38
C ILE A 76 -14.23 -14.79 0.81
N SER A 77 -15.42 -15.19 1.28
CA SER A 77 -15.62 -16.55 1.83
C SER A 77 -15.48 -17.70 0.83
N ASP A 78 -15.74 -17.46 -0.45
CA ASP A 78 -15.83 -18.54 -1.44
C ASP A 78 -14.57 -18.67 -2.33
N GLU A 79 -13.69 -17.67 -2.32
CA GLU A 79 -12.51 -17.62 -3.20
C GLU A 79 -11.35 -16.85 -2.53
N LEU A 80 -10.99 -17.23 -1.31
CA LEU A 80 -9.70 -16.84 -0.74
C LEU A 80 -8.60 -17.54 -1.54
N MET A 81 -8.06 -16.82 -2.52
CA MET A 81 -6.78 -17.14 -3.17
C MET A 81 -5.77 -17.44 -2.05
N SER A 82 -5.07 -18.56 -2.15
CA SER A 82 -4.12 -18.94 -1.11
C SER A 82 -2.93 -17.97 -1.12
N ALA A 83 -2.17 -17.89 -0.02
CA ALA A 83 -1.00 -17.02 0.04
C ALA A 83 0.03 -17.37 -1.06
N GLU A 84 0.08 -18.65 -1.46
CA GLU A 84 0.91 -19.14 -2.56
C GLU A 84 0.47 -18.59 -3.93
N GLU A 85 -0.80 -18.25 -4.11
CA GLU A 85 -1.31 -17.64 -5.35
C GLU A 85 -1.02 -16.12 -5.43
N PHE A 86 -0.86 -15.47 -4.27
CA PHE A 86 -0.49 -14.05 -4.18
C PHE A 86 1.01 -13.80 -4.36
N ILE A 87 1.84 -14.75 -3.95
CA ILE A 87 3.30 -14.59 -3.92
C ILE A 87 3.92 -15.58 -4.90
N LEU A 88 4.09 -15.13 -6.15
CA LEU A 88 4.99 -15.78 -7.09
C LEU A 88 6.44 -15.53 -6.62
N ILE A 89 6.98 -16.48 -5.85
CA ILE A 89 8.42 -16.56 -5.64
C ILE A 89 8.97 -17.24 -6.89
N ASP A 90 9.69 -16.51 -7.74
CA ASP A 90 10.47 -17.14 -8.78
C ASP A 90 11.47 -18.10 -8.12
N ASP A 91 11.38 -19.40 -8.46
CA ASP A 91 12.32 -20.45 -8.02
C ASP A 91 13.77 -20.20 -8.51
N ASP A 92 13.99 -19.12 -9.24
CA ASP A 92 15.29 -18.77 -9.77
C ASP A 92 16.14 -18.12 -8.67
N ASP A 93 16.78 -18.98 -7.87
CA ASP A 93 17.96 -18.70 -7.02
C ASP A 93 19.15 -18.10 -7.81
N ASN A 94 18.96 -17.70 -9.07
CA ASN A 94 19.94 -17.06 -9.92
C ASN A 94 20.11 -15.56 -9.63
N TYR A 95 20.01 -15.15 -8.37
CA TYR A 95 20.73 -13.96 -7.93
C TYR A 95 22.17 -14.39 -7.68
N GLY A 96 23.05 -14.17 -8.65
CA GLY A 96 24.48 -14.51 -8.63
C GLY A 96 25.26 -13.87 -7.46
N GLY A 97 25.06 -14.38 -6.24
CA GLY A 97 25.54 -13.77 -5.01
C GLY A 97 25.42 -14.70 -3.81
N LYS A 98 26.31 -15.71 -3.74
CA LYS A 98 26.74 -16.48 -2.55
C LYS A 98 25.64 -16.94 -1.56
N LYS A 99 25.37 -18.25 -1.56
CA LYS A 99 24.67 -19.02 -0.51
C LYS A 99 24.94 -18.46 0.90
N LEU A 100 23.90 -17.91 1.53
CA LEU A 100 23.87 -17.70 2.98
C LEU A 100 23.70 -19.07 3.64
N GLN A 101 24.81 -19.66 4.09
CA GLN A 101 24.79 -20.83 4.95
C GLN A 101 24.28 -20.40 6.34
N MET A 102 22.98 -20.56 6.59
CA MET A 102 22.42 -20.46 7.93
C MET A 102 22.89 -21.68 8.72
N LYS A 103 23.90 -21.49 9.59
CA LYS A 103 24.24 -22.46 10.63
C LYS A 103 23.09 -22.49 11.64
N LYS A 104 22.49 -23.66 11.78
CA LYS A 104 21.51 -23.97 12.83
C LYS A 104 22.20 -23.78 14.19
N LEU A 105 21.58 -22.97 15.06
CA LEU A 105 21.91 -22.91 16.48
C LEU A 105 21.41 -24.18 17.17
#